data_AF-A0A2S9GI47-F1
#
_entry.id   AF-A0A2S9GI47-F1
#
_cell.length_a   1.000
_cell.length_b   1.000
_cell.length_c   1.000
_cell.angle_alpha   90.00
_cell.angle_beta   90.00
_cell.angle_gamma   90.00
#
_symmetry.space_group_name_H-M   'P 1'
#
loop_
_entity.id
_entity.type
_entity.pdbx_description
1 polymer ?
#
loop_
_entity_poly.entity_id
_entity_poly.type
_entity_poly.pdbx_seq_one_letter_code
_entity_poly.pdbx_strand_id
1 'polypeptide(L)' 'AWKTIPSWFIYPELDLAIPTQTFRFMAERAEARSTVEVPGASNALAASQPEVVAEFILQAAAEL' A
#
# COMPACT_ATOMS: atom_id res chain seq x y z
N ALA A 1 -10.00 -14.14 6.26
CA ALA A 1 -8.57 -14.02 6.63
C ALA A 1 -8.14 -12.57 6.81
N TRP A 2 -8.35 -11.68 5.83
CA TRP A 2 -7.76 -10.32 5.89
C TRP A 2 -8.56 -9.31 6.74
N LYS A 3 -9.88 -9.50 6.91
CA LYS A 3 -10.70 -8.62 7.78
C LYS A 3 -10.36 -8.70 9.27
N THR A 4 -9.69 -9.77 9.71
CA THR A 4 -9.38 -10.03 11.13
C THR A 4 -7.92 -9.80 11.47
N ILE A 5 -7.08 -9.55 10.47
CA ILE A 5 -5.65 -9.27 10.64
C ILE A 5 -5.45 -7.79 10.29
N PRO A 6 -4.93 -6.96 11.20
CA PRO A 6 -4.55 -5.59 10.89
C PRO A 6 -3.76 -5.51 9.59
N SER A 7 -4.23 -4.70 8.65
CA SER A 7 -3.68 -4.62 7.29
C SER A 7 -3.42 -3.17 6.90
N TRP A 8 -2.34 -2.94 6.17
CA TRP A 8 -1.92 -1.65 5.63
C TRP A 8 -1.56 -1.83 4.16
N PHE A 9 -1.88 -0.85 3.31
CA PHE A 9 -1.64 -0.93 1.87
C PHE A 9 -0.86 0.29 1.39
N ILE A 10 0.24 0.06 0.68
CA ILE A 10 0.94 1.09 -0.09
C ILE A 10 1.08 0.58 -1.53
N TYR A 11 0.74 1.41 -2.52
CA TYR A 11 0.71 0.99 -3.92
C TYR A 11 1.01 2.13 -4.91
N PRO A 12 1.46 1.82 -6.13
CA PRO A 12 1.80 2.83 -7.13
C PRO A 12 0.57 3.35 -7.88
N GLU A 13 0.60 4.62 -8.31
CA GLU A 13 -0.41 5.18 -9.21
C GLU A 13 -0.30 4.61 -10.63
N LEU A 14 0.93 4.49 -11.16
CA LEU A 14 1.22 4.17 -12.56
C LEU A 14 1.69 2.72 -12.76
N ASP A 15 1.15 1.80 -11.96
CA ASP A 15 1.39 0.37 -12.16
C ASP A 15 0.75 -0.11 -13.47
N LEU A 16 1.57 -0.62 -14.40
CA LEU A 16 1.10 -1.14 -15.68
C LEU A 16 0.68 -2.62 -15.62
N ALA A 17 1.01 -3.32 -14.55
CA ALA A 17 0.64 -4.72 -14.36
C ALA A 17 -0.65 -4.87 -13.53
N ILE A 18 -0.86 -3.98 -12.55
CA ILE A 18 -2.01 -4.03 -11.63
C ILE A 18 -2.75 -2.68 -11.65
N PRO A 19 -4.02 -2.61 -12.07
CA PRO A 19 -4.78 -1.37 -12.04
C PRO A 19 -4.93 -0.81 -10.63
N THR A 20 -4.84 0.51 -10.46
CA THR A 20 -4.97 1.23 -9.18
C THR A 20 -6.23 0.86 -8.41
N GLN A 21 -7.34 0.66 -9.11
CA GLN A 21 -8.63 0.26 -8.56
C GLN A 21 -8.58 -1.10 -7.86
N THR A 22 -7.71 -2.01 -8.31
CA THR A 22 -7.50 -3.31 -7.68
C THR A 22 -6.91 -3.16 -6.29
N PHE A 23 -5.93 -2.27 -6.11
CA PHE A 23 -5.35 -1.98 -4.80
C PHE A 23 -6.39 -1.35 -3.86
N ARG A 24 -7.14 -0.36 -4.35
CA ARG A 24 -8.24 0.28 -3.59
C ARG A 24 -9.28 -0.74 -3.13
N PHE A 25 -9.74 -1.60 -4.04
CA PHE A 25 -10.69 -2.67 -3.73
C PHE A 25 -10.14 -3.63 -2.67
N MET A 26 -8.87 -4.04 -2.79
CA MET A 26 -8.26 -4.96 -1.85
C MET A 26 -8.08 -4.36 -0.46
N ALA A 27 -7.73 -3.08 -0.38
CA ALA A 27 -7.63 -2.35 0.87
C ALA A 27 -8.99 -2.18 1.56
N GLU A 28 -10.03 -1.82 0.80
CA GLU A 28 -11.40 -1.74 1.31
C GLU A 28 -11.90 -3.10 1.81
N ARG A 29 -11.71 -4.16 1.01
CA ARG A 29 -12.09 -5.54 1.36
C ARG A 29 -11.40 -6.02 2.65
N ALA A 30 -10.20 -5.53 2.92
CA ALA A 30 -9.40 -5.86 4.10
C ALA A 30 -9.73 -5.00 5.33
N GLU A 31 -10.52 -3.94 5.19
CA GLU A 31 -10.71 -2.92 6.24
C GLU A 31 -9.35 -2.37 6.70
N ALA A 32 -8.52 -1.99 5.72
CA ALA A 32 -7.15 -1.54 5.97
C ALA A 32 -7.12 -0.34 6.94
N ARG A 33 -6.19 -0.39 7.91
CA ARG A 33 -5.97 0.69 8.88
C ARG A 33 -5.45 1.96 8.22
N SER A 34 -4.59 1.80 7.22
CA SER A 34 -4.10 2.91 6.39
C SER A 34 -3.82 2.46 4.96
N THR A 35 -3.99 3.40 4.03
CA THR A 35 -3.79 3.19 2.60
C THR A 35 -3.06 4.39 2.00
N VAL A 36 -1.98 4.14 1.26
CA VAL A 36 -1.21 5.17 0.56
C VAL A 36 -1.07 4.81 -0.91
N GLU A 37 -1.62 5.65 -1.78
CA GLU A 37 -1.29 5.65 -3.20
C GLU A 37 -0.08 6.56 -3.41
N VAL A 38 0.95 6.08 -4.09
CA VAL A 38 2.18 6.86 -4.35
C VAL A 38 2.10 7.47 -5.74
N PRO A 39 1.92 8.80 -5.86
CA PRO A 39 1.76 9.46 -7.15
C PRO A 39 2.98 9.29 -8.06
N GLY A 40 2.75 9.07 -9.35
CA GLY A 40 3.79 8.91 -10.37
C GLY A 40 4.66 7.65 -10.24
N ALA A 41 4.47 6.82 -9.21
CA ALA A 41 5.29 5.64 -8.98
C ALA A 41 4.87 4.48 -9.89
N SER A 42 5.86 3.67 -10.30
CA SER A 42 5.66 2.43 -11.05
C SER A 42 5.62 1.20 -10.12
N ASN A 43 5.34 0.03 -10.69
CA ASN A 43 5.14 -1.24 -9.96
C ASN A 43 6.22 -1.56 -8.90
N ALA A 44 7.50 -1.35 -9.22
CA ALA A 44 8.63 -1.72 -8.36
C ALA A 44 8.85 -0.74 -7.20
N LEU A 45 7.81 -0.49 -6.40
CA LEU A 45 7.73 0.58 -5.40
C LEU A 45 8.86 0.54 -4.37
N ALA A 46 9.21 -0.66 -3.88
CA ALA A 46 10.28 -0.84 -2.90
C ALA A 46 11.68 -0.47 -3.46
N ALA A 47 11.84 -0.47 -4.78
CA ALA A 47 13.10 -0.08 -5.43
C ALA A 47 13.07 1.36 -5.94
N SER A 48 11.92 1.85 -6.42
CA SER A 48 11.78 3.19 -7.00
C SER A 48 11.48 4.28 -5.98
N GLN A 49 10.82 3.94 -4.88
CA GLN A 49 10.42 4.84 -3.80
C GLN A 49 10.74 4.24 -2.41
N PRO A 50 11.99 3.79 -2.17
CA PRO A 50 12.34 3.02 -0.97
C PRO A 50 12.09 3.79 0.34
N GLU A 51 12.34 5.10 0.36
CA GLU A 51 12.15 5.93 1.56
C GLU A 51 10.67 5.99 1.97
N VAL A 52 9.78 6.25 1.01
CA VAL A 52 8.33 6.32 1.25
C VAL A 52 7.80 4.97 1.77
N VAL A 53 8.27 3.87 1.19
CA VAL A 53 7.91 2.52 1.63
C VAL A 53 8.42 2.24 3.05
N ALA A 54 9.67 2.57 3.34
CA ALA A 54 10.26 2.35 4.66
C ALA A 54 9.55 3.16 5.75
N GLU A 55 9.27 4.44 5.49
CA GLU A 55 8.53 5.31 6.40
C GLU A 55 7.13 4.77 6.69
N PHE A 56 6.41 4.32 5.65
CA PHE A 56 5.07 3.72 5.80
C PHE A 56 5.10 2.46 6.66
N ILE A 57 6.10 1.59 6.47
CA ILE A 57 6.27 0.37 7.29
C ILE A 57 6.57 0.74 8.75
N LEU A 58 7.44 1.73 9.01
CA LEU A 58 7.77 2.17 10.35
C LEU A 58 6.55 2.79 11.07
N GLN A 59 5.73 3.56 10.36
CA GLN A 59 4.47 4.08 10.88
C GLN A 59 3.51 2.95 11.25
N ALA A 60 3.29 2.00 10.34
CA ALA A 60 2.42 0.84 10.60
C ALA A 60 2.91 0.02 11.81
N ALA A 61 4.23 -0.17 11.96
CA ALA A 61 4.80 -0.91 13.08
C ALA A 61 4.65 -0.17 14.43
N ALA A 62 4.62 1.16 14.42
CA ALA A 62 4.38 1.96 15.62
C ALA A 62 2.90 2.01 16.06
N GLU A 63 1.97 1.63 15.16
CA GLU A 63 0.52 1.55 15.40
C GLU A 63 0.03 0.16 15.87
N LEU A 64 0.95 -0.80 16.01
CA LEU A 64 0.65 -2.14 16.54
C LEU A 64 0.27 -2.08 18.02
#